data_AF-A0A2P8G516-F1
#
_entry.id   AF-A0A2P8G516-F1
#
_cell.length_a   1.000
_cell.length_b   1.000
_cell.length_c   1.000
_cell.angle_alpha   90.00
_cell.angle_beta   90.00
_cell.angle_gamma   90.00
#
_symmetry.space_group_name_H-M   'P 1'
#
loop_
_entity.id
_entity.type
_entity.pdbx_description
1 polymer ?
#
loop_
_entity_poly.entity_id
_entity_poly.type
_entity_poly.pdbx_seq_one_letter_code
_entity_poly.pdbx_strand_id
1 'polypeptide(L)'
;MQTRQFYLLRAKQYFLLAIILTFSSPLYAQLPKVLKDANDMLKSGTETMRTLGGFIDATKRTTAQFNKSVKVVKSNTPQPSVPADQTTKPKYKKGDFTNFRWEPIAYFDGQIFPSMVISMANYNGNIDNAFMNSVKSSALGFRFISNNSYIPVKWEIESVDKSYFDKVSGDFMFQQAGQEVYFMPNVPWNMSTLAKQVSSSPINIIFRIYDEDGNKAEKSMPLFMRSINDCIYRYHEQNFDFLFTAFIQEQHPEIDKILKQALNTKLISSISGYQGDDVNTILQVAAIWKVLHDRGFQYSSVTTTSTNSTDALVSQAVRTFDNSMKTNQANCVDGTVVFASLLRAIHISTVMVLTHDHCFLGFYTSRKKDKILYLETTMLSASDIIDQAKTPAKKNQAYVDQFMQAVKYASNKEYPEYKAAKDLEEIDVDYYRSFVRPLPFQ
;
A
#
# COMPACT_ATOMS: atom_id res chain seq x y z
N MET A 1 -7.33 -66.93 -50.76
CA MET A 1 -8.35 -67.10 -49.70
C MET A 1 -8.79 -65.70 -49.29
N GLN A 2 -9.81 -65.15 -49.98
CA GLN A 2 -11.23 -65.14 -49.58
C GLN A 2 -11.47 -64.16 -48.40
N THR A 3 -12.28 -63.10 -48.45
CA THR A 3 -13.15 -62.54 -49.52
C THR A 3 -13.60 -61.14 -49.08
N ARG A 4 -13.66 -60.21 -50.05
CA ARG A 4 -14.47 -58.99 -50.03
C ARG A 4 -15.98 -59.32 -50.03
N GLN A 5 -16.79 -58.28 -49.75
CA GLN A 5 -18.19 -58.05 -50.10
C GLN A 5 -19.22 -58.27 -48.98
N PHE A 6 -19.81 -57.16 -48.52
CA PHE A 6 -21.16 -56.79 -48.96
C PHE A 6 -21.28 -55.26 -49.03
N TYR A 7 -21.25 -54.77 -50.26
CA TYR A 7 -21.68 -53.44 -50.67
C TYR A 7 -23.22 -53.42 -50.74
N LEU A 8 -23.79 -52.20 -50.70
CA LEU A 8 -25.09 -51.85 -51.29
C LEU A 8 -26.35 -52.44 -50.64
N LEU A 9 -26.87 -51.72 -49.63
CA LEU A 9 -28.30 -51.49 -49.56
C LEU A 9 -28.60 -50.03 -49.17
N ARG A 10 -29.02 -49.29 -50.19
CA ARG A 10 -30.06 -48.24 -50.18
C ARG A 10 -29.69 -46.94 -49.44
N ALA A 11 -29.14 -45.95 -50.14
CA ALA A 11 -29.84 -45.15 -51.16
C ALA A 11 -31.26 -44.74 -50.72
N LYS A 12 -31.34 -43.73 -49.85
CA LYS A 12 -32.46 -42.79 -49.69
C LYS A 12 -32.13 -41.77 -48.59
N GLN A 13 -31.33 -40.75 -48.92
CA GLN A 13 -31.39 -39.44 -48.23
C GLN A 13 -30.64 -38.32 -48.96
N TYR A 14 -30.42 -38.46 -50.27
CA TYR A 14 -30.07 -37.36 -51.17
C TYR A 14 -31.20 -37.17 -52.18
N PHE A 15 -32.28 -36.53 -51.72
CA PHE A 15 -33.28 -35.93 -52.62
C PHE A 15 -34.06 -34.85 -51.86
N LEU A 16 -33.37 -33.78 -51.48
CA LEU A 16 -34.00 -32.53 -51.04
C LEU A 16 -33.07 -31.37 -51.36
N LEU A 17 -32.68 -31.33 -52.65
CA LEU A 17 -31.95 -30.22 -53.25
C LEU A 17 -32.32 -30.12 -54.73
N ALA A 18 -33.54 -29.67 -55.02
CA ALA A 18 -33.90 -29.03 -56.28
C ALA A 18 -35.25 -28.32 -56.12
N ILE A 19 -35.36 -27.09 -56.64
CA ILE A 19 -36.53 -26.19 -56.63
C ILE A 19 -36.59 -25.43 -55.27
N ILE A 20 -36.17 -24.17 -55.11
CA ILE A 20 -36.40 -22.97 -55.91
C ILE A 20 -35.21 -22.01 -55.77
N LEU A 21 -34.58 -21.66 -56.89
CA LEU A 21 -33.89 -20.41 -57.11
C LEU A 21 -34.91 -19.46 -57.74
N THR A 22 -35.32 -18.39 -57.04
CA THR A 22 -35.65 -17.08 -57.65
C THR A 22 -35.91 -16.01 -56.57
N PHE A 23 -35.11 -14.93 -56.64
CA PHE A 23 -35.28 -13.58 -56.09
C PHE A 23 -35.37 -13.36 -54.57
N SER A 24 -34.26 -12.95 -53.96
CA SER A 24 -34.05 -11.60 -53.41
C SER A 24 -32.78 -11.54 -52.53
N SER A 25 -32.04 -10.44 -52.63
CA SER A 25 -30.91 -10.08 -51.78
C SER A 25 -31.04 -8.58 -51.49
N PRO A 26 -30.36 -7.98 -50.48
CA PRO A 26 -29.64 -8.56 -49.35
C PRO A 26 -29.94 -7.87 -48.00
N LEU A 27 -29.97 -8.61 -46.87
CA LEU A 27 -29.83 -7.99 -45.54
C LEU A 27 -29.47 -9.00 -44.43
N TYR A 28 -28.41 -9.79 -44.62
CA TYR A 28 -27.82 -10.61 -43.55
C TYR A 28 -26.33 -10.82 -43.79
N ALA A 29 -25.53 -9.77 -43.59
CA ALA A 29 -24.08 -9.83 -43.74
C ALA A 29 -23.33 -9.16 -42.58
N GLN A 30 -23.78 -9.35 -41.33
CA GLN A 30 -22.99 -8.96 -40.14
C GLN A 30 -23.04 -9.95 -38.95
N LEU A 31 -23.92 -10.95 -38.94
CA LEU A 31 -24.00 -11.92 -37.84
C LEU A 31 -22.90 -13.02 -37.83
N PRO A 32 -22.41 -13.54 -38.98
CA PRO A 32 -21.38 -14.59 -38.98
C PRO A 32 -19.97 -14.09 -38.63
N LYS A 33 -19.70 -12.79 -38.81
CA LYS A 33 -18.38 -12.22 -38.54
C LYS A 33 -18.14 -12.04 -37.03
N VAL A 34 -19.16 -11.60 -36.29
CA VAL A 34 -19.11 -11.46 -34.83
C VAL A 34 -19.01 -12.82 -34.12
N LEU A 35 -19.71 -13.84 -34.61
CA LEU A 35 -19.63 -15.21 -34.07
C LEU A 35 -18.29 -15.90 -34.40
N LYS A 36 -17.67 -15.57 -35.53
CA LYS A 36 -16.35 -16.10 -35.91
C LYS A 36 -15.23 -15.38 -35.18
N ASP A 37 -15.30 -14.06 -35.05
CA ASP A 37 -14.35 -13.25 -34.26
C ASP A 37 -14.40 -13.63 -32.78
N ALA A 38 -15.58 -13.96 -32.23
CA ALA A 38 -15.73 -14.45 -30.85
C ALA A 38 -15.13 -15.86 -30.66
N ASN A 39 -15.28 -16.74 -31.64
CA ASN A 39 -14.73 -18.11 -31.59
C ASN A 39 -13.20 -18.12 -31.76
N ASP A 40 -12.66 -17.21 -32.58
CA ASP A 40 -11.21 -17.03 -32.74
C ASP A 40 -10.58 -16.35 -31.50
N MET A 41 -11.31 -15.45 -30.83
CA MET A 41 -10.90 -14.86 -29.54
C MET A 41 -10.96 -15.87 -28.38
N LEU A 42 -11.94 -16.79 -28.38
CA LEU A 42 -12.03 -17.90 -27.41
C LEU A 42 -10.92 -18.95 -27.61
N LYS A 43 -10.47 -19.17 -28.85
CA LYS A 43 -9.39 -20.11 -29.18
C LYS A 43 -8.00 -19.60 -28.80
N SER A 44 -7.69 -18.32 -28.99
CA SER A 44 -6.46 -17.72 -28.45
C SER A 44 -6.51 -17.62 -26.91
N GLY A 45 -7.71 -17.37 -26.38
CA GLY A 45 -8.00 -17.47 -24.96
C GLY A 45 -7.65 -18.85 -24.41
N THR A 46 -7.91 -19.95 -25.12
CA THR A 46 -7.63 -21.31 -24.60
C THR A 46 -6.14 -21.62 -24.45
N GLU A 47 -5.28 -21.07 -25.31
CA GLU A 47 -3.82 -21.20 -25.17
C GLU A 47 -3.30 -20.38 -23.97
N THR A 48 -3.80 -19.16 -23.82
CA THR A 48 -3.53 -18.26 -22.67
C THR A 48 -4.03 -18.84 -21.36
N MET A 49 -5.18 -19.51 -21.39
CA MET A 49 -5.78 -20.20 -20.25
C MET A 49 -4.97 -21.41 -19.83
N ARG A 50 -4.38 -22.13 -20.79
CA ARG A 50 -3.48 -23.26 -20.50
C ARG A 50 -2.17 -22.79 -19.89
N THR A 51 -1.57 -21.70 -20.40
CA THR A 51 -0.36 -21.12 -19.79
C THR A 51 -0.63 -20.56 -18.40
N LEU A 52 -1.81 -19.96 -18.21
CA LEU A 52 -2.25 -19.46 -16.92
C LEU A 52 -2.46 -20.58 -15.90
N GLY A 53 -3.09 -21.70 -16.29
CA GLY A 53 -3.26 -22.87 -15.43
C GLY A 53 -1.93 -23.44 -14.94
N GLY A 54 -0.94 -23.59 -15.81
CA GLY A 54 0.39 -24.05 -15.43
C GLY A 54 1.13 -23.08 -14.51
N PHE A 55 0.90 -21.77 -14.68
CA PHE A 55 1.48 -20.75 -13.81
C PHE A 55 0.82 -20.72 -12.43
N ILE A 56 -0.51 -20.80 -12.36
CA ILE A 56 -1.27 -20.84 -11.09
C ILE A 56 -0.87 -22.04 -10.23
N ASP A 57 -0.58 -23.19 -10.83
CA ASP A 57 -0.15 -24.37 -10.07
C ASP A 57 1.24 -24.17 -9.43
N ALA A 58 2.12 -23.36 -10.02
CA ALA A 58 3.43 -23.03 -9.46
C ALA A 58 3.35 -22.04 -8.28
N THR A 59 2.26 -21.28 -8.15
CA THR A 59 2.11 -20.23 -7.13
C THR A 59 1.28 -20.64 -5.90
N LYS A 60 0.82 -21.90 -5.82
CA LYS A 60 0.14 -22.45 -4.63
C LYS A 60 1.09 -22.55 -3.42
N ARG A 61 1.21 -21.48 -2.64
CA ARG A 61 1.90 -21.46 -1.34
C ARG A 61 0.92 -21.02 -0.24
N THR A 62 0.90 -21.73 0.88
CA THR A 62 -0.11 -21.55 1.94
C THR A 62 0.19 -20.35 2.85
N THR A 63 -0.86 -19.61 3.23
CA THR A 63 -0.85 -18.47 4.18
C THR A 63 -0.12 -18.76 5.50
N ALA A 64 -0.04 -20.02 5.94
CA ALA A 64 0.67 -20.43 7.15
C ALA A 64 2.20 -20.21 7.11
N GLN A 65 2.81 -20.06 5.94
CA GLN A 65 4.24 -19.73 5.81
C GLN A 65 4.53 -18.24 6.05
N PHE A 66 3.52 -17.37 6.03
CA PHE A 66 3.66 -15.93 6.13
C PHE A 66 3.75 -15.39 7.57
N ASN A 67 3.13 -16.07 8.54
CA ASN A 67 2.98 -15.54 9.91
C ASN A 67 4.06 -16.00 10.91
N LYS A 68 5.26 -16.39 10.47
CA LYS A 68 6.19 -17.19 11.31
C LYS A 68 7.26 -16.42 12.11
N SER A 69 7.22 -15.10 12.21
CA SER A 69 8.25 -14.34 12.92
C SER A 69 7.69 -13.24 13.83
N VAL A 70 7.22 -13.64 15.02
CA VAL A 70 7.18 -12.75 16.19
C VAL A 70 7.63 -13.57 17.40
N LYS A 71 8.91 -13.41 17.79
CA LYS A 71 9.41 -13.86 19.10
C LYS A 71 9.40 -12.65 20.03
N VAL A 72 8.47 -12.63 20.98
CA VAL A 72 8.44 -11.63 22.05
C VAL A 72 9.46 -12.05 23.11
N VAL A 73 10.52 -11.25 23.26
CA VAL A 73 11.46 -11.35 24.38
C VAL A 73 10.94 -10.44 25.48
N LYS A 74 10.49 -11.02 26.60
CA LYS A 74 10.16 -10.28 27.81
C LYS A 74 11.43 -9.63 28.37
N SER A 75 11.49 -8.30 28.43
CA SER A 75 12.56 -7.60 29.13
C SER A 75 12.08 -7.07 30.49
N ASN A 76 13.01 -7.09 31.43
CA ASN A 76 12.81 -7.04 32.88
C ASN A 76 12.33 -5.68 33.38
N THR A 77 11.32 -5.69 34.24
CA THR A 77 10.81 -4.51 34.95
C THR A 77 11.80 -4.06 36.03
N PRO A 78 12.31 -2.80 36.01
CA PRO A 78 13.05 -2.26 37.14
C PRO A 78 12.10 -1.94 38.30
N GLN A 79 12.43 -2.42 39.50
CA GLN A 79 11.74 -2.06 40.73
C GLN A 79 11.98 -0.57 41.10
N PRO A 80 10.98 0.17 41.58
CA PRO A 80 11.17 1.52 42.10
C PRO A 80 12.09 1.49 43.33
N SER A 81 13.10 2.37 43.36
CA SER A 81 14.13 2.40 44.42
C SER A 81 13.74 3.24 45.64
N VAL A 82 12.52 3.76 45.72
CA VAL A 82 12.05 4.63 46.82
C VAL A 82 10.57 4.31 47.12
N PRO A 83 10.12 4.29 48.39
CA PRO A 83 8.70 4.17 48.73
C PRO A 83 7.86 5.31 48.14
N ALA A 84 6.64 5.00 47.70
CA ALA A 84 5.73 5.93 47.00
C ALA A 84 5.12 7.05 47.89
N ASP A 85 5.54 7.15 49.15
CA ASP A 85 4.93 8.00 50.18
C ASP A 85 5.56 9.40 50.31
N GLN A 86 6.67 9.69 49.63
CA GLN A 86 7.31 11.01 49.63
C GLN A 86 7.50 11.56 48.20
N THR A 87 6.84 12.68 47.90
CA THR A 87 7.03 13.44 46.66
C THR A 87 8.23 14.37 46.79
N THR A 88 9.05 14.48 45.74
CA THR A 88 10.14 15.45 45.66
C THR A 88 9.66 16.71 44.94
N LYS A 89 9.49 17.82 45.67
CA LYS A 89 9.07 19.10 45.07
C LYS A 89 10.09 19.60 44.02
N PRO A 90 9.66 20.01 42.82
CA PRO A 90 10.50 20.75 41.86
C PRO A 90 11.19 21.96 42.51
N LYS A 91 12.48 22.18 42.20
CA LYS A 91 13.25 23.34 42.69
C LYS A 91 13.53 24.31 41.55
N TYR A 92 12.78 25.40 41.49
CA TYR A 92 12.92 26.43 40.47
C TYR A 92 13.94 27.51 40.85
N LYS A 93 14.84 27.87 39.93
CA LYS A 93 15.81 28.96 40.11
C LYS A 93 16.23 29.52 38.75
N LYS A 94 16.17 30.85 38.60
CA LYS A 94 16.67 31.58 37.41
C LYS A 94 16.14 31.05 36.07
N GLY A 95 14.83 30.75 35.98
CA GLY A 95 14.21 30.36 34.71
C GLY A 95 14.18 28.86 34.42
N ASP A 96 14.74 28.01 35.28
CA ASP A 96 14.74 26.56 35.08
C ASP A 96 14.64 25.76 36.39
N PHE A 97 14.37 24.47 36.27
CA PHE A 97 14.36 23.53 37.38
C PHE A 97 15.76 22.94 37.62
N THR A 98 16.14 22.81 38.89
CA THR A 98 17.53 22.51 39.28
C THR A 98 17.74 21.11 39.82
N ASN A 99 16.68 20.44 40.26
CA ASN A 99 16.72 19.09 40.83
C ASN A 99 16.28 18.00 39.85
N PHE A 100 15.97 18.35 38.61
CA PHE A 100 15.83 17.44 37.47
C PHE A 100 16.22 18.19 36.21
N ARG A 101 16.60 17.45 35.17
CA ARG A 101 16.79 18.00 33.82
C ARG A 101 15.67 17.52 32.93
N TRP A 102 15.28 18.36 31.99
CA TRP A 102 14.27 18.03 31.01
C TRP A 102 14.64 18.61 29.64
N GLU A 103 14.27 17.92 28.57
CA GLU A 103 14.49 18.36 27.20
C GLU A 103 13.29 18.02 26.31
N PRO A 104 12.91 18.92 25.38
CA PRO A 104 12.00 18.57 24.29
C PRO A 104 12.58 17.43 23.47
N ILE A 105 11.73 16.48 23.10
CA ILE A 105 12.05 15.40 22.17
C ILE A 105 11.10 15.48 21.00
N ALA A 106 11.67 15.37 19.80
CA ALA A 106 10.95 15.06 18.59
C ALA A 106 11.64 13.86 17.94
N TYR A 107 10.89 12.80 17.63
CA TYR A 107 11.42 11.71 16.82
C TYR A 107 11.63 12.13 15.37
N PHE A 108 12.19 11.21 14.58
CA PHE A 108 12.41 11.39 13.15
C PHE A 108 13.28 12.61 12.83
N ASP A 109 14.28 12.84 13.69
CA ASP A 109 15.27 13.91 13.57
C ASP A 109 14.62 15.30 13.42
N GLY A 110 13.55 15.52 14.17
CA GLY A 110 12.81 16.77 14.18
C GLY A 110 11.86 16.94 13.00
N GLN A 111 11.49 15.85 12.32
CA GLN A 111 10.54 15.85 11.21
C GLN A 111 9.20 15.26 11.65
N ILE A 112 8.10 15.86 11.19
CA ILE A 112 6.75 15.35 11.41
C ILE A 112 6.17 14.94 10.06
N PHE A 113 5.72 13.69 9.96
CA PHE A 113 5.14 13.13 8.74
C PHE A 113 3.60 13.14 8.85
N PRO A 114 2.89 14.05 8.17
CA PRO A 114 1.42 14.06 8.18
C PRO A 114 0.81 12.72 7.76
N SER A 115 1.45 12.03 6.80
CA SER A 115 1.07 10.69 6.34
C SER A 115 1.02 9.69 7.48
N MET A 116 2.07 9.65 8.30
CA MET A 116 2.14 8.78 9.48
C MET A 116 1.11 9.19 10.53
N VAL A 117 1.02 10.48 10.88
CA VAL A 117 0.10 10.96 11.92
C VAL A 117 -1.35 10.64 11.58
N ILE A 118 -1.78 10.90 10.34
CA ILE A 118 -3.15 10.62 9.89
C ILE A 118 -3.42 9.11 9.82
N SER A 119 -2.52 8.35 9.19
CA SER A 119 -2.71 6.93 8.98
C SER A 119 -2.72 6.14 10.30
N MET A 120 -1.97 6.60 11.30
CA MET A 120 -1.83 5.95 12.61
C MET A 120 -2.75 6.52 13.70
N ALA A 121 -3.60 7.51 13.38
CA ALA A 121 -4.38 8.27 14.38
C ALA A 121 -5.27 7.41 15.30
N ASN A 122 -5.71 6.23 14.84
CA ASN A 122 -6.52 5.29 15.62
C ASN A 122 -5.90 3.91 15.69
N TYR A 123 -4.58 3.83 15.48
CA TYR A 123 -3.85 2.59 15.58
C TYR A 123 -4.07 1.96 16.96
N ASN A 124 -4.66 0.77 16.98
CA ASN A 124 -4.85 -0.07 18.15
C ASN A 124 -4.16 -1.43 17.96
N GLY A 125 -3.24 -1.50 16.98
CA GLY A 125 -2.63 -2.75 16.56
C GLY A 125 -1.71 -3.35 17.62
N ASN A 126 -1.49 -4.66 17.48
CA ASN A 126 -0.72 -5.49 18.39
C ASN A 126 0.78 -5.54 18.02
N ILE A 127 1.35 -4.53 17.35
CA ILE A 127 2.81 -4.49 17.16
C ILE A 127 3.42 -4.23 18.54
N ASP A 128 3.87 -5.30 19.19
CA ASP A 128 4.50 -5.28 20.51
C ASP A 128 5.88 -4.60 20.43
N ASN A 129 5.84 -3.28 20.27
CA ASN A 129 7.00 -2.43 20.09
C ASN A 129 6.77 -1.12 20.86
N ALA A 130 7.56 -0.94 21.92
CA ALA A 130 7.50 0.26 22.76
C ALA A 130 7.72 1.55 21.95
N PHE A 131 8.56 1.51 20.92
CA PHE A 131 8.78 2.64 20.02
C PHE A 131 7.49 3.00 19.27
N MET A 132 6.78 2.01 18.72
CA MET A 132 5.51 2.23 18.01
C MET A 132 4.45 2.89 18.89
N ASN A 133 4.35 2.46 20.15
CA ASN A 133 3.44 3.07 21.13
C ASN A 133 3.79 4.54 21.41
N SER A 134 5.08 4.87 21.42
CA SER A 134 5.58 6.24 21.64
C SER A 134 5.46 7.15 20.41
N VAL A 135 5.41 6.57 19.20
CA VAL A 135 5.19 7.31 17.96
C VAL A 135 3.72 7.59 17.70
N LYS A 136 2.82 6.67 18.08
CA LYS A 136 1.36 6.80 17.94
C LYS A 136 0.83 8.13 18.49
N SER A 137 1.45 8.64 19.55
CA SER A 137 0.90 9.75 20.32
C SER A 137 1.16 11.12 19.69
N SER A 138 2.33 11.35 19.10
CA SER A 138 2.65 12.64 18.47
C SER A 138 4.03 12.74 17.82
N ALA A 139 4.92 11.76 18.05
CA ALA A 139 6.36 11.91 17.84
C ALA A 139 6.99 13.08 18.61
N LEU A 140 6.26 13.72 19.53
CA LEU A 140 6.69 14.86 20.36
C LEU A 140 6.60 14.50 21.84
N GLY A 141 7.52 15.00 22.65
CA GLY A 141 7.45 14.79 24.08
C GLY A 141 8.62 15.36 24.84
N PHE A 142 8.90 14.73 25.98
CA PHE A 142 9.85 15.21 26.96
C PHE A 142 10.78 14.07 27.37
N ARG A 143 12.08 14.34 27.44
CA ARG A 143 13.05 13.51 28.14
C ARG A 143 13.29 14.09 29.51
N PHE A 144 13.11 13.29 30.56
CA PHE A 144 13.40 13.67 31.95
C PHE A 144 14.51 12.81 32.54
N ILE A 145 15.36 13.42 33.35
CA ILE A 145 16.35 12.71 34.18
C ILE A 145 16.54 13.43 35.52
N SER A 146 16.54 12.67 36.62
CA SER A 146 16.80 13.20 37.96
C SER A 146 17.47 12.16 38.84
N ASN A 147 18.23 12.61 39.83
CA ASN A 147 18.69 11.75 40.93
C ASN A 147 17.62 11.57 42.04
N ASN A 148 16.47 12.23 41.92
CA ASN A 148 15.34 12.10 42.85
C ASN A 148 14.16 11.40 42.16
N SER A 149 13.28 10.79 42.96
CA SER A 149 12.06 10.14 42.49
C SER A 149 10.82 10.93 42.91
N TYR A 150 9.68 10.57 42.31
CA TYR A 150 8.35 11.13 42.60
C TYR A 150 8.30 12.66 42.48
N ILE A 151 8.75 13.19 41.35
CA ILE A 151 8.69 14.62 41.05
C ILE A 151 7.41 14.90 40.23
N PRO A 152 6.40 15.57 40.80
CA PRO A 152 5.22 16.00 40.04
C PRO A 152 5.58 17.20 39.16
N VAL A 153 5.18 17.14 37.90
CA VAL A 153 5.30 18.25 36.95
C VAL A 153 4.03 18.40 36.14
N LYS A 154 3.63 19.64 35.89
CA LYS A 154 2.66 19.98 34.86
C LYS A 154 3.40 20.27 33.57
N TRP A 155 2.85 19.87 32.43
CA TRP A 155 3.51 20.03 31.14
C TRP A 155 2.55 20.65 30.12
N GLU A 156 3.10 21.34 29.13
CA GLU A 156 2.35 21.88 27.99
C GLU A 156 3.20 21.79 26.71
N ILE A 157 2.55 21.47 25.59
CA ILE A 157 3.09 21.56 24.23
C ILE A 157 2.16 22.46 23.42
N GLU A 158 2.71 23.48 22.76
CA GLU A 158 1.97 24.46 21.94
C GLU A 158 2.58 24.54 20.54
N SER A 159 1.75 24.56 19.50
CA SER A 159 2.19 24.95 18.17
C SER A 159 2.12 26.46 18.04
N VAL A 160 3.22 27.13 17.68
CA VAL A 160 3.23 28.59 17.53
C VAL A 160 2.24 29.09 16.47
N ASP A 161 2.10 28.34 15.38
CA ASP A 161 1.19 28.66 14.27
C ASP A 161 -0.28 28.33 14.62
N LYS A 162 -0.54 27.49 15.63
CA LYS A 162 -1.89 27.03 16.06
C LYS A 162 -2.74 26.33 14.99
N SER A 163 -2.29 26.31 13.74
CA SER A 163 -2.96 25.70 12.59
C SER A 163 -3.00 24.17 12.67
N TYR A 164 -1.90 23.57 13.14
CA TYR A 164 -1.74 22.12 13.28
C TYR A 164 -2.31 21.59 14.60
N PHE A 165 -2.23 22.35 15.68
CA PHE A 165 -2.92 22.16 16.96
C PHE A 165 -2.71 23.42 17.78
N ASP A 166 -3.62 23.78 18.68
CA ASP A 166 -3.43 24.95 19.55
C ASP A 166 -2.42 24.61 20.66
N LYS A 167 -2.88 23.86 21.67
CA LYS A 167 -2.06 23.39 22.78
C LYS A 167 -2.60 22.11 23.38
N VAL A 168 -1.72 21.38 24.07
CA VAL A 168 -2.08 20.23 24.90
C VAL A 168 -1.26 20.27 26.19
N SER A 169 -1.89 19.91 27.30
CA SER A 169 -1.27 19.95 28.62
C SER A 169 -1.79 18.83 29.51
N GLY A 170 -1.08 18.57 30.60
CA GLY A 170 -1.48 17.61 31.61
C GLY A 170 -0.49 17.54 32.77
N ASP A 171 -0.69 16.55 33.62
CA ASP A 171 0.19 16.22 34.74
C ASP A 171 1.06 15.01 34.39
N PHE A 172 2.28 14.98 34.91
CA PHE A 172 3.21 13.87 34.81
C PHE A 172 3.95 13.67 36.13
N MET A 173 4.15 12.42 36.54
CA MET A 173 4.90 12.08 37.74
C MET A 173 6.17 11.33 37.32
N PHE A 174 7.33 11.94 37.52
CA PHE A 174 8.60 11.25 37.32
C PHE A 174 8.87 10.32 38.51
N GLN A 175 8.91 9.00 38.29
CA GLN A 175 8.96 8.00 39.37
C GLN A 175 10.33 7.34 39.58
N GLN A 176 11.29 7.51 38.66
CA GLN A 176 12.49 6.67 38.59
C GLN A 176 13.79 7.47 38.69
N ALA A 177 14.35 7.62 39.90
CA ALA A 177 15.67 8.23 40.07
C ALA A 177 16.77 7.50 39.27
N GLY A 178 17.69 8.26 38.68
CA GLY A 178 18.84 7.77 37.92
C GLY A 178 18.51 7.22 36.54
N GLN A 179 17.23 7.25 36.10
CA GLN A 179 16.80 6.75 34.80
C GLN A 179 16.34 7.88 33.89
N GLU A 180 16.69 7.78 32.60
CA GLU A 180 16.10 8.62 31.57
C GLU A 180 14.69 8.12 31.26
N VAL A 181 13.71 9.02 31.37
CA VAL A 181 12.30 8.73 31.08
C VAL A 181 11.85 9.55 29.89
N TYR A 182 11.31 8.87 28.88
CA TYR A 182 10.71 9.48 27.69
C TYR A 182 9.19 9.50 27.86
N PHE A 183 8.64 10.71 27.99
CA PHE A 183 7.21 10.93 28.12
C PHE A 183 6.66 11.54 26.82
N MET A 184 5.86 10.76 26.09
CA MET A 184 5.37 11.08 24.75
C MET A 184 3.83 11.22 24.77
N PRO A 185 3.28 12.39 25.13
CA PRO A 185 1.84 12.59 25.23
C PRO A 185 1.16 12.63 23.85
N ASN A 186 -0.15 12.37 23.85
CA ASN A 186 -0.97 12.51 22.65
C ASN A 186 -1.11 13.99 22.27
N VAL A 187 -0.85 14.34 21.00
CA VAL A 187 -1.09 15.69 20.46
C VAL A 187 -2.38 15.70 19.64
N PRO A 188 -3.31 16.64 19.90
CA PRO A 188 -4.58 16.73 19.21
C PRO A 188 -4.41 17.41 17.84
N TRP A 189 -3.76 16.71 16.91
CA TRP A 189 -3.49 17.22 15.57
C TRP A 189 -4.77 17.54 14.79
N ASN A 190 -4.76 18.67 14.09
CA ASN A 190 -5.76 19.08 13.11
C ASN A 190 -5.53 18.30 11.81
N MET A 191 -6.27 17.18 11.69
CA MET A 191 -6.16 16.28 10.54
C MET A 191 -6.48 16.96 9.20
N SER A 192 -7.36 17.98 9.19
CA SER A 192 -7.71 18.72 7.97
C SER A 192 -6.55 19.60 7.49
N THR A 193 -5.83 20.23 8.42
CA THR A 193 -4.61 20.99 8.10
C THR A 193 -3.51 20.06 7.62
N LEU A 194 -3.26 18.95 8.33
CA LEU A 194 -2.26 17.95 7.96
C LEU A 194 -2.51 17.36 6.57
N ALA A 195 -3.76 17.07 6.22
CA ALA A 195 -4.14 16.52 4.92
C ALA A 195 -3.83 17.46 3.74
N LYS A 196 -3.76 18.77 3.99
CA LYS A 196 -3.50 19.81 2.98
C LYS A 196 -2.03 20.19 2.87
N GLN A 197 -1.16 19.61 3.70
CA GLN A 197 0.26 19.92 3.71
C GLN A 197 0.99 19.27 2.54
N VAL A 198 0.97 19.87 1.36
CA VAL A 198 1.56 19.25 0.15
C VAL A 198 3.05 19.55 -0.04
N SER A 199 3.61 20.54 0.66
CA SER A 199 5.03 20.88 0.65
C SER A 199 5.62 20.82 2.05
N SER A 200 6.94 20.65 2.16
CA SER A 200 7.62 20.70 3.45
C SER A 200 7.77 22.14 3.94
N SER A 201 7.51 22.41 5.21
CA SER A 201 7.66 23.74 5.81
C SER A 201 8.22 23.67 7.24
N PRO A 202 9.05 24.63 7.67
CA PRO A 202 9.47 24.72 9.06
C PRO A 202 8.27 25.07 9.94
N ILE A 203 8.24 24.50 11.15
CA ILE A 203 7.29 24.85 12.21
C ILE A 203 8.07 25.05 13.51
N ASN A 204 7.46 25.72 14.49
CA ASN A 204 8.06 25.89 15.80
C ASN A 204 7.10 25.41 16.88
N ILE A 205 7.58 24.54 17.75
CA ILE A 205 6.81 23.98 18.87
C ILE A 205 7.42 24.45 20.18
N ILE A 206 6.58 24.93 21.09
CA ILE A 206 6.99 25.36 22.42
C ILE A 206 6.62 24.27 23.43
N PHE A 207 7.59 23.90 24.26
CA PHE A 207 7.44 22.95 25.36
C PHE A 207 7.63 23.69 26.68
N ARG A 208 6.75 23.41 27.64
CA ARG A 208 6.79 24.03 28.97
C ARG A 208 6.60 23.00 30.06
N ILE A 209 7.31 23.23 31.16
CA ILE A 209 7.14 22.51 32.42
C ILE A 209 6.80 23.51 33.51
N TYR A 210 5.89 23.14 34.40
CA TYR A 210 5.46 23.94 35.55
C TYR A 210 5.56 23.13 36.84
N ASP A 211 5.87 23.81 37.94
CA ASP A 211 5.65 23.28 39.29
C ASP A 211 4.26 23.64 39.83
N GLU A 212 3.95 23.18 41.04
CA GLU A 212 2.68 23.46 41.72
C GLU A 212 2.45 24.94 42.02
N ASP A 213 3.54 25.70 42.20
CA ASP A 213 3.49 27.14 42.51
C ASP A 213 3.32 27.99 41.23
N GLY A 214 3.29 27.36 40.04
CA GLY A 214 3.13 28.02 38.75
C GLY A 214 4.43 28.56 38.14
N ASN A 215 5.59 28.27 38.74
CA ASN A 215 6.87 28.62 38.12
C ASN A 215 7.03 27.80 36.83
N LYS A 216 7.52 28.45 35.77
CA LYS A 216 7.59 27.87 34.42
C LYS A 216 9.02 27.85 33.88
N ALA A 217 9.41 26.73 33.29
CA ALA A 217 10.54 26.65 32.36
C ALA A 217 10.00 26.38 30.94
N GLU A 218 10.63 26.99 29.93
CA GLU A 218 10.16 26.96 28.53
C GLU A 218 11.32 26.71 27.57
N LYS A 219 11.09 25.88 26.55
CA LYS A 219 12.03 25.61 25.46
C LYS A 219 11.29 25.57 24.13
N SER A 220 11.89 26.20 23.12
CA SER A 220 11.38 26.22 21.74
C SER A 220 12.15 25.22 20.89
N MET A 221 11.45 24.46 20.06
CA MET A 221 12.05 23.47 19.15
C MET A 221 11.59 23.73 17.71
N PRO A 222 12.48 24.17 16.82
CA PRO A 222 12.18 24.24 15.40
C PRO A 222 12.15 22.81 14.81
N LEU A 223 11.10 22.52 14.06
CA LEU A 223 10.85 21.22 13.42
C LEU A 223 10.50 21.43 11.94
N PHE A 224 10.43 20.35 11.19
CA PHE A 224 9.93 20.37 9.81
C PHE A 224 8.66 19.55 9.67
N MET A 225 7.58 20.21 9.25
CA MET A 225 6.37 19.53 8.79
C MET A 225 6.60 19.07 7.36
N ARG A 226 6.57 17.76 7.12
CA ARG A 226 6.77 17.15 5.80
C ARG A 226 5.52 17.25 4.95
N SER A 227 5.66 17.00 3.65
CA SER A 227 4.51 16.77 2.78
C SER A 227 3.70 15.56 3.24
N ILE A 228 2.38 15.60 3.09
CA ILE A 228 1.46 14.47 3.23
C ILE A 228 1.80 13.34 2.25
N ASN A 229 2.50 13.66 1.16
CA ASN A 229 2.96 12.68 0.18
C ASN A 229 4.27 11.99 0.59
N ASP A 230 4.95 12.46 1.64
CA ASP A 230 6.20 11.86 2.10
C ASP A 230 5.90 10.70 3.05
N CYS A 231 6.27 9.48 2.66
CA CYS A 231 6.11 8.27 3.46
C CYS A 231 7.44 7.91 4.10
N ILE A 232 7.51 8.02 5.43
CA ILE A 232 8.61 7.40 6.18
C ILE A 232 8.45 5.89 6.13
N TYR A 233 9.54 5.18 5.85
CA TYR A 233 9.53 3.72 5.80
C TYR A 233 10.68 3.09 6.59
N ARG A 234 11.66 3.89 7.06
CA ARG A 234 12.68 3.43 8.00
C ARG A 234 13.12 4.53 8.95
N TYR A 235 13.31 4.18 10.22
CA TYR A 235 13.94 5.05 11.21
C TYR A 235 14.82 4.23 12.17
N HIS A 236 16.14 4.42 12.11
CA HIS A 236 17.15 3.56 12.72
C HIS A 236 16.89 2.10 12.33
N GLU A 237 16.76 1.23 13.32
CA GLU A 237 16.45 -0.20 13.15
C GLU A 237 14.95 -0.49 12.97
N GLN A 238 14.10 0.54 12.98
CA GLN A 238 12.64 0.40 12.91
C GLN A 238 12.15 0.50 11.47
N ASN A 239 11.39 -0.52 11.05
CA ASN A 239 10.74 -0.54 9.74
C ASN A 239 9.32 0.01 9.81
N PHE A 240 8.98 0.84 8.82
CA PHE A 240 7.70 1.53 8.66
C PHE A 240 7.11 1.30 7.26
N ASP A 241 7.62 0.34 6.50
CA ASP A 241 7.19 0.06 5.13
C ASP A 241 5.68 -0.17 5.02
N PHE A 242 5.04 -0.68 6.07
CA PHE A 242 3.60 -0.85 6.13
C PHE A 242 2.79 0.46 5.97
N LEU A 243 3.41 1.63 6.21
CA LEU A 243 2.78 2.93 6.00
C LEU A 243 2.49 3.21 4.52
N PHE A 244 3.15 2.54 3.57
CA PHE A 244 2.78 2.63 2.16
C PHE A 244 1.32 2.21 1.91
N THR A 245 0.76 1.33 2.75
CA THR A 245 -0.65 0.93 2.65
C THR A 245 -1.65 2.07 2.92
N ALA A 246 -1.20 3.15 3.56
CA ALA A 246 -2.01 4.35 3.76
C ALA A 246 -2.29 5.08 2.45
N PHE A 247 -1.41 4.95 1.45
CA PHE A 247 -1.54 5.61 0.15
C PHE A 247 -2.52 4.90 -0.78
N ILE A 248 -2.97 3.71 -0.41
CA ILE A 248 -3.96 2.94 -1.16
C ILE A 248 -5.35 3.55 -0.94
N GLN A 249 -5.97 3.93 -2.05
CA GLN A 249 -7.16 4.78 -2.15
C GLN A 249 -8.32 4.04 -2.86
N GLU A 250 -8.79 2.94 -2.28
CA GLU A 250 -9.82 2.07 -2.88
C GLU A 250 -11.23 2.70 -2.99
N GLN A 251 -11.45 3.88 -2.40
CA GLN A 251 -12.70 4.63 -2.48
C GLN A 251 -12.63 5.84 -3.44
N HIS A 252 -11.55 5.94 -4.23
CA HIS A 252 -11.31 7.10 -5.08
C HIS A 252 -12.33 7.19 -6.24
N PRO A 253 -12.95 8.35 -6.51
CA PRO A 253 -14.05 8.46 -7.49
C PRO A 253 -13.64 8.16 -8.95
N GLU A 254 -12.36 8.34 -9.32
CA GLU A 254 -11.86 7.95 -10.64
C GLU A 254 -11.85 6.43 -10.89
N ILE A 255 -11.90 5.61 -9.83
CA ILE A 255 -11.88 4.15 -9.95
C ILE A 255 -13.05 3.66 -10.80
N ASP A 256 -14.27 4.16 -10.57
CA ASP A 256 -15.45 3.75 -11.33
C ASP A 256 -15.30 4.01 -12.84
N LYS A 257 -14.59 5.08 -13.22
CA LYS A 257 -14.30 5.37 -14.63
C LYS A 257 -13.35 4.34 -15.23
N ILE A 258 -12.32 3.93 -14.50
CA ILE A 258 -11.35 2.90 -14.92
C ILE A 258 -12.04 1.55 -15.02
N LEU A 259 -12.85 1.19 -14.03
CA LEU A 259 -13.64 -0.05 -14.01
C LEU A 259 -14.64 -0.11 -15.17
N LYS A 260 -15.32 1.00 -15.49
CA LYS A 260 -16.18 1.08 -16.68
C LYS A 260 -15.40 0.92 -17.98
N GLN A 261 -14.20 1.49 -18.07
CA GLN A 261 -13.31 1.29 -19.23
C GLN A 261 -12.84 -0.17 -19.33
N ALA A 262 -12.59 -0.83 -18.20
CA ALA A 262 -12.19 -2.24 -18.16
C ALA A 262 -13.27 -3.13 -18.77
N LEU A 263 -14.55 -2.88 -18.47
CA LEU A 263 -15.69 -3.55 -19.13
C LEU A 263 -15.72 -3.27 -20.65
N ASN A 264 -15.44 -2.03 -21.06
CA ASN A 264 -15.42 -1.65 -22.47
C ASN A 264 -14.30 -2.32 -23.28
N THR A 265 -13.26 -2.86 -22.63
CA THR A 265 -12.22 -3.63 -23.32
C THR A 265 -12.74 -4.95 -23.91
N LYS A 266 -13.90 -5.43 -23.43
CA LYS A 266 -14.49 -6.75 -23.75
C LYS A 266 -13.62 -7.95 -23.38
N LEU A 267 -12.58 -7.75 -22.56
CA LEU A 267 -11.82 -8.86 -21.94
C LEU A 267 -12.64 -9.55 -20.85
N ILE A 268 -13.53 -8.80 -20.20
CA ILE A 268 -14.44 -9.27 -19.15
C ILE A 268 -15.87 -8.81 -19.47
N SER A 269 -16.86 -9.61 -19.07
CA SER A 269 -18.29 -9.26 -19.19
C SER A 269 -18.85 -8.59 -17.94
N SER A 270 -18.16 -8.73 -16.80
CA SER A 270 -18.56 -8.18 -15.51
C SER A 270 -17.33 -8.01 -14.61
N ILE A 271 -17.46 -7.13 -13.61
CA ILE A 271 -16.50 -6.99 -12.51
C ILE A 271 -17.12 -7.69 -11.31
N SER A 272 -16.53 -8.81 -10.92
CA SER A 272 -17.11 -9.76 -9.96
C SER A 272 -16.19 -10.03 -8.75
N GLY A 273 -14.96 -9.49 -8.76
CA GLY A 273 -13.94 -9.80 -7.77
C GLY A 273 -13.64 -11.29 -7.73
N TYR A 274 -14.04 -11.95 -6.64
CA TYR A 274 -13.88 -13.39 -6.40
C TYR A 274 -15.13 -14.23 -6.65
N GLN A 275 -16.18 -13.68 -7.28
CA GLN A 275 -17.40 -14.45 -7.55
C GLN A 275 -17.23 -15.44 -8.72
N GLY A 276 -16.26 -15.23 -9.60
CA GLY A 276 -15.83 -16.18 -10.63
C GLY A 276 -14.76 -17.16 -10.15
N ASP A 277 -14.14 -17.85 -11.10
CA ASP A 277 -12.95 -18.66 -10.87
C ASP A 277 -11.67 -17.81 -10.88
N ASP A 278 -10.51 -18.44 -10.59
CA ASP A 278 -9.21 -17.76 -10.57
C ASP A 278 -8.92 -17.01 -11.87
N VAL A 279 -9.31 -17.61 -13.00
CA VAL A 279 -9.17 -17.02 -14.33
C VAL A 279 -9.96 -15.73 -14.42
N ASN A 280 -11.22 -15.73 -13.99
CA ASN A 280 -12.05 -14.54 -14.04
C ASN A 280 -11.43 -13.39 -13.23
N THR A 281 -10.87 -13.68 -12.06
CA THR A 281 -10.13 -12.69 -11.27
C THR A 281 -8.92 -12.16 -12.03
N ILE A 282 -8.13 -13.04 -12.65
CA ILE A 282 -6.93 -12.66 -13.40
C ILE A 282 -7.28 -11.80 -14.62
N LEU A 283 -8.34 -12.15 -15.36
CA LEU A 283 -8.82 -11.36 -16.50
C LEU A 283 -9.34 -9.98 -16.08
N GLN A 284 -9.90 -9.83 -14.87
CA GLN A 284 -10.25 -8.51 -14.35
C GLN A 284 -9.00 -7.65 -14.12
N VAL A 285 -7.93 -8.23 -13.55
CA VAL A 285 -6.65 -7.53 -13.40
C VAL A 285 -6.04 -7.17 -14.76
N ALA A 286 -6.05 -8.10 -15.72
CA ALA A 286 -5.55 -7.85 -17.08
C ALA A 286 -6.36 -6.77 -17.82
N ALA A 287 -7.67 -6.70 -17.60
CA ALA A 287 -8.51 -5.63 -18.16
C ALA A 287 -8.15 -4.26 -17.57
N ILE A 288 -7.86 -4.20 -16.26
CA ILE A 288 -7.39 -2.98 -15.60
C ILE A 288 -5.99 -2.59 -16.13
N TRP A 289 -5.07 -3.55 -16.24
CA TRP A 289 -3.74 -3.35 -16.84
C TRP A 289 -3.85 -2.71 -18.21
N LYS A 290 -4.69 -3.27 -19.10
CA LYS A 290 -4.94 -2.73 -20.42
C LYS A 290 -5.42 -1.27 -20.37
N VAL A 291 -6.38 -0.95 -19.51
CA VAL A 291 -6.90 0.42 -19.41
C VAL A 291 -5.81 1.40 -18.98
N LEU A 292 -4.97 1.02 -18.01
CA LEU A 292 -3.87 1.87 -17.56
C LEU A 292 -2.79 2.02 -18.64
N HIS A 293 -2.45 0.95 -19.36
CA HIS A 293 -1.56 1.01 -20.53
C HIS A 293 -2.12 1.95 -21.60
N ASP A 294 -3.40 1.82 -21.95
CA ASP A 294 -4.07 2.65 -22.97
C ASP A 294 -4.14 4.13 -22.58
N ARG A 295 -4.15 4.43 -21.27
CA ARG A 295 -4.02 5.80 -20.75
C ARG A 295 -2.60 6.35 -20.85
N GLY A 296 -1.64 5.56 -21.32
CA GLY A 296 -0.24 5.95 -21.51
C GLY A 296 0.55 6.01 -20.22
N PHE A 297 0.18 5.22 -19.21
CA PHE A 297 0.88 5.18 -17.93
C PHE A 297 2.33 4.69 -18.11
N GLN A 298 3.29 5.54 -17.76
CA GLN A 298 4.71 5.31 -17.92
C GLN A 298 5.39 5.07 -16.57
N TYR A 299 6.30 4.11 -16.53
CA TYR A 299 7.23 4.01 -15.42
C TYR A 299 8.17 5.22 -15.41
N SER A 300 8.33 5.84 -14.25
CA SER A 300 9.27 6.92 -14.00
C SER A 300 10.14 6.52 -12.83
N SER A 301 11.43 6.26 -13.10
CA SER A 301 12.44 6.01 -12.08
C SER A 301 12.80 7.26 -11.28
N VAL A 302 12.16 8.40 -11.54
CA VAL A 302 12.30 9.61 -10.74
C VAL A 302 11.60 9.38 -9.40
N THR A 303 12.31 8.68 -8.52
CA THR A 303 12.12 8.74 -7.08
C THR A 303 12.73 10.06 -6.65
N THR A 304 11.89 11.05 -6.34
CA THR A 304 12.35 12.13 -5.47
C THR A 304 12.52 11.49 -4.10
N THR A 305 13.68 10.89 -3.84
CA THR A 305 14.13 10.65 -2.47
C THR A 305 13.94 11.97 -1.76
N SER A 306 13.19 11.93 -0.66
CA SER A 306 12.91 13.15 0.07
C SER A 306 14.27 13.78 0.40
N THR A 307 14.44 15.10 0.19
CA THR A 307 15.74 15.79 0.28
C THR A 307 16.44 15.68 1.64
N ASN A 308 15.82 14.98 2.60
CA ASN A 308 16.23 14.86 3.98
C ASN A 308 16.35 13.39 4.43
N SER A 309 16.52 12.45 3.51
CA SER A 309 16.87 11.07 3.87
C SER A 309 18.31 11.03 4.41
N THR A 310 18.50 10.40 5.57
CA THR A 310 19.79 10.15 6.22
C THR A 310 19.99 8.65 6.39
N ASP A 311 21.19 8.20 6.77
CA ASP A 311 21.42 6.77 7.07
C ASP A 311 20.48 6.24 8.17
N ALA A 312 20.02 7.13 9.05
CA ALA A 312 19.11 6.81 10.15
C ALA A 312 17.63 7.05 9.83
N LEU A 313 17.28 7.76 8.76
CA LEU A 313 15.89 8.08 8.43
C LEU A 313 15.70 8.03 6.93
N VAL A 314 14.80 7.14 6.49
CA VAL A 314 14.52 6.99 5.06
C VAL A 314 13.05 7.20 4.80
N SER A 315 12.77 8.10 3.84
CA SER A 315 11.42 8.40 3.39
C SER A 315 11.40 8.63 1.88
N GLN A 316 10.24 8.44 1.26
CA GLN A 316 10.05 8.76 -0.15
C GLN A 316 8.73 9.47 -0.39
N ALA A 317 8.73 10.38 -1.36
CA ALA A 317 7.50 10.93 -1.88
C ALA A 317 6.74 9.87 -2.68
N VAL A 318 5.50 9.62 -2.30
CA VAL A 318 4.55 8.75 -3.00
C VAL A 318 3.53 9.65 -3.69
N ARG A 319 3.37 9.47 -5.00
CA ARG A 319 2.34 10.19 -5.76
C ARG A 319 0.97 9.70 -5.34
N THR A 320 0.05 10.64 -5.13
CA THR A 320 -1.37 10.28 -4.91
C THR A 320 -1.95 9.59 -6.13
N PHE A 321 -3.03 8.83 -5.93
CA PHE A 321 -3.75 8.20 -7.03
C PHE A 321 -4.09 9.21 -8.12
N ASP A 322 -4.64 10.37 -7.74
CA ASP A 322 -4.95 11.46 -8.65
C ASP A 322 -3.73 11.99 -9.42
N ASN A 323 -2.60 12.19 -8.75
CA ASN A 323 -1.40 12.69 -9.41
C ASN A 323 -0.86 11.67 -10.42
N SER A 324 -0.80 10.39 -10.05
CA SER A 324 -0.40 9.31 -10.94
C SER A 324 -1.32 9.20 -12.15
N MET A 325 -2.64 9.33 -11.96
CA MET A 325 -3.62 9.32 -13.04
C MET A 325 -3.57 10.56 -13.94
N LYS A 326 -3.22 11.74 -13.40
CA LYS A 326 -3.12 13.00 -14.17
C LYS A 326 -1.83 13.10 -14.98
N THR A 327 -0.71 12.65 -14.40
CA THR A 327 0.62 12.74 -15.03
C THR A 327 0.94 11.53 -15.89
N ASN A 328 0.20 10.43 -15.72
CA ASN A 328 0.51 9.12 -16.32
C ASN A 328 1.94 8.68 -15.99
N GLN A 329 2.45 9.04 -14.81
CA GLN A 329 3.79 8.66 -14.35
C GLN A 329 3.71 8.03 -12.97
N ALA A 330 4.47 6.96 -12.79
CA ALA A 330 4.58 6.26 -11.52
C ALA A 330 5.96 5.62 -11.35
N ASN A 331 6.53 5.71 -10.15
CA ASN A 331 7.59 4.80 -9.76
C ASN A 331 7.00 3.43 -9.33
N CYS A 332 7.85 2.54 -8.81
CA CYS A 332 7.47 1.19 -8.42
C CYS A 332 6.41 1.16 -7.30
N VAL A 333 6.53 2.06 -6.31
CA VAL A 333 5.55 2.22 -5.23
C VAL A 333 4.26 2.84 -5.73
N ASP A 334 4.33 3.95 -6.48
CA ASP A 334 3.17 4.63 -7.05
C ASP A 334 2.32 3.66 -7.89
N GLY A 335 2.97 2.87 -8.76
CA GLY A 335 2.32 1.88 -9.61
C GLY A 335 1.65 0.79 -8.79
N THR A 336 2.35 0.26 -7.78
CA THR A 336 1.81 -0.73 -6.84
C THR A 336 0.59 -0.17 -6.08
N VAL A 337 0.66 1.07 -5.61
CA VAL A 337 -0.44 1.76 -4.91
C VAL A 337 -1.66 1.95 -5.82
N VAL A 338 -1.46 2.36 -7.07
CA VAL A 338 -2.56 2.54 -8.04
C VAL A 338 -3.26 1.21 -8.32
N PHE A 339 -2.51 0.15 -8.63
CA PHE A 339 -3.13 -1.17 -8.84
C PHE A 339 -3.79 -1.69 -7.57
N ALA A 340 -3.15 -1.59 -6.41
CA ALA A 340 -3.73 -2.03 -5.16
C ALA A 340 -5.06 -1.31 -4.85
N SER A 341 -5.13 -0.01 -5.15
CA SER A 341 -6.37 0.78 -5.00
C SER A 341 -7.49 0.24 -5.89
N LEU A 342 -7.18 -0.03 -7.16
CA LEU A 342 -8.15 -0.56 -8.14
C LEU A 342 -8.62 -1.97 -7.80
N LEU A 343 -7.70 -2.85 -7.39
CA LEU A 343 -8.02 -4.24 -7.04
C LEU A 343 -8.84 -4.34 -5.76
N ARG A 344 -8.48 -3.57 -4.73
CA ARG A 344 -9.24 -3.56 -3.47
C ARG A 344 -10.64 -2.98 -3.63
N ALA A 345 -10.83 -2.01 -4.53
CA ALA A 345 -12.15 -1.47 -4.84
C ALA A 345 -13.11 -2.54 -5.40
N ILE A 346 -12.57 -3.60 -6.02
CA ILE A 346 -13.33 -4.76 -6.51
C ILE A 346 -13.17 -5.99 -5.60
N HIS A 347 -12.77 -5.78 -4.36
CA HIS A 347 -12.59 -6.79 -3.31
C HIS A 347 -11.56 -7.88 -3.62
N ILE A 348 -10.57 -7.58 -4.47
CA ILE A 348 -9.39 -8.42 -4.64
C ILE A 348 -8.35 -8.01 -3.60
N SER A 349 -7.97 -8.96 -2.74
CA SER A 349 -6.96 -8.79 -1.71
C SER A 349 -5.57 -8.67 -2.33
N THR A 350 -4.77 -7.74 -1.80
CA THR A 350 -3.45 -7.40 -2.32
C THR A 350 -2.37 -7.48 -1.24
N VAL A 351 -1.14 -7.68 -1.70
CA VAL A 351 0.10 -7.67 -0.92
C VAL A 351 1.04 -6.70 -1.61
N MET A 352 1.67 -5.78 -0.86
CA MET A 352 2.81 -5.03 -1.42
C MET A 352 4.07 -5.84 -1.17
N VAL A 353 4.90 -6.01 -2.19
CA VAL A 353 6.17 -6.72 -2.07
C VAL A 353 7.28 -5.72 -2.26
N LEU A 354 8.09 -5.54 -1.21
CA LEU A 354 9.18 -4.59 -1.19
C LEU A 354 10.51 -5.33 -1.09
N THR A 355 11.51 -4.75 -1.73
CA THR A 355 12.93 -5.14 -1.67
C THR A 355 13.76 -3.90 -1.36
N HIS A 356 15.09 -3.99 -1.31
CA HIS A 356 15.91 -2.81 -0.98
C HIS A 356 15.73 -1.63 -1.95
N ASP A 357 15.36 -1.87 -3.22
CA ASP A 357 15.25 -0.83 -4.26
C ASP A 357 13.98 -0.94 -5.14
N HIS A 358 13.15 -1.96 -4.94
CA HIS A 358 12.02 -2.22 -5.82
C HIS A 358 10.73 -2.58 -5.07
N CYS A 359 9.59 -2.30 -5.72
CA CYS A 359 8.26 -2.57 -5.21
C CYS A 359 7.35 -3.10 -6.31
N PHE A 360 6.66 -4.20 -6.04
CA PHE A 360 5.68 -4.77 -6.95
C PHE A 360 4.46 -5.30 -6.20
N LEU A 361 3.43 -5.67 -6.96
CA LEU A 361 2.13 -6.04 -6.41
C LEU A 361 1.96 -7.56 -6.35
N GLY A 362 1.60 -8.09 -5.19
CA GLY A 362 0.94 -9.39 -5.06
C GLY A 362 -0.58 -9.24 -5.05
N PHE A 363 -1.31 -10.15 -5.69
CA PHE A 363 -2.76 -10.24 -5.57
C PHE A 363 -3.22 -11.69 -5.50
N TYR A 364 -4.23 -11.96 -4.67
CA TYR A 364 -4.80 -13.29 -4.55
C TYR A 364 -5.81 -13.52 -5.68
N THR A 365 -5.85 -14.73 -6.25
CA THR A 365 -6.79 -15.09 -7.33
C THR A 365 -8.14 -15.56 -6.81
N SER A 366 -8.25 -15.85 -5.51
CA SER A 366 -9.45 -16.38 -4.89
C SER A 366 -9.66 -15.81 -3.48
N ARG A 367 -10.91 -15.82 -3.00
CA ARG A 367 -11.26 -15.44 -1.63
C ARG A 367 -10.55 -16.30 -0.57
N LYS A 368 -10.16 -17.54 -0.91
CA LYS A 368 -9.47 -18.44 0.02
C LYS A 368 -8.03 -18.02 0.29
N LYS A 369 -7.48 -17.08 -0.49
CA LYS A 369 -6.09 -16.61 -0.39
C LYS A 369 -5.06 -17.75 -0.44
N ASP A 370 -5.36 -18.80 -1.21
CA ASP A 370 -4.54 -20.01 -1.38
C ASP A 370 -3.57 -19.90 -2.58
N LYS A 371 -3.81 -18.92 -3.46
CA LYS A 371 -3.04 -18.65 -4.66
C LYS A 371 -2.80 -17.15 -4.78
N ILE A 372 -1.54 -16.77 -4.86
CA ILE A 372 -1.10 -15.40 -5.09
C ILE A 372 -0.35 -15.31 -6.41
N LEU A 373 -0.56 -14.25 -7.16
CA LEU A 373 0.28 -13.90 -8.30
C LEU A 373 0.97 -12.58 -8.02
N TYR A 374 2.20 -12.44 -8.47
CA TYR A 374 2.95 -11.20 -8.40
C TYR A 374 2.94 -10.52 -9.76
N LEU A 375 2.84 -9.19 -9.78
CA LEU A 375 2.69 -8.37 -10.97
C LEU A 375 3.76 -7.28 -10.97
N GLU A 376 4.65 -7.34 -11.96
CA GLU A 376 5.65 -6.30 -12.20
C GLU A 376 5.00 -5.05 -12.81
N THR A 377 4.67 -4.07 -11.96
CA THR A 377 3.93 -2.87 -12.40
C THR A 377 4.78 -1.94 -13.28
N THR A 378 6.10 -2.03 -13.23
CA THR A 378 7.00 -1.18 -14.06
C THR A 378 7.00 -1.60 -15.53
N MET A 379 6.60 -2.83 -15.83
CA MET A 379 6.43 -3.32 -17.21
C MET A 379 5.14 -2.81 -17.88
N LEU A 380 4.33 -1.98 -17.19
CA LEU A 380 3.07 -1.45 -17.72
C LEU A 380 3.26 -0.63 -19.01
N SER A 381 4.40 0.04 -19.18
CA SER A 381 4.68 0.85 -20.36
C SER A 381 5.28 0.07 -21.53
N ALA A 382 5.64 -1.20 -21.35
CA ALA A 382 6.14 -2.02 -22.45
C ALA A 382 5.09 -2.07 -23.57
N SER A 383 5.50 -2.15 -24.84
CA SER A 383 4.57 -2.26 -25.97
C SER A 383 5.03 -3.29 -27.01
N ASP A 384 6.15 -3.96 -26.76
CA ASP A 384 6.80 -4.91 -27.67
C ASP A 384 5.87 -6.02 -28.17
N ILE A 385 5.04 -6.59 -27.30
CA ILE A 385 4.04 -7.60 -27.66
C ILE A 385 2.81 -6.96 -28.34
N ILE A 386 2.37 -5.80 -27.83
CA ILE A 386 1.17 -5.09 -28.30
C ILE A 386 1.35 -4.57 -29.73
N ASP A 387 2.52 -4.00 -30.04
CA ASP A 387 2.84 -3.39 -31.32
C ASP A 387 2.92 -4.42 -32.46
N GLN A 388 3.17 -5.69 -32.13
CA GLN A 388 3.15 -6.80 -33.09
C GLN A 388 1.72 -7.21 -33.50
N ALA A 389 0.70 -6.81 -32.74
CA ALA A 389 -0.68 -7.20 -32.99
C ALA A 389 -1.38 -6.30 -34.03
N LYS A 390 -1.50 -6.81 -35.26
CA LYS A 390 -2.06 -6.07 -36.41
C LYS A 390 -3.59 -6.01 -36.50
N THR A 391 -4.33 -6.73 -35.65
CA THR A 391 -5.82 -6.75 -35.70
C THR A 391 -6.41 -6.48 -34.32
N PRO A 392 -7.64 -5.92 -34.21
CA PRO A 392 -8.28 -5.65 -32.92
C PRO A 392 -8.42 -6.89 -32.02
N ALA A 393 -8.77 -8.04 -32.59
CA ALA A 393 -8.86 -9.30 -31.85
C ALA A 393 -7.49 -9.74 -31.30
N LYS A 394 -6.43 -9.60 -32.10
CA LYS A 394 -5.05 -9.90 -31.66
C LYS A 394 -4.52 -8.90 -30.65
N LYS A 395 -4.99 -7.64 -30.68
CA LYS A 395 -4.57 -6.63 -29.70
C LYS A 395 -5.01 -7.01 -28.29
N ASN A 396 -6.27 -7.42 -28.09
CA ASN A 396 -6.75 -7.87 -26.79
C ASN A 396 -5.90 -9.03 -26.23
N GLN A 397 -5.57 -10.00 -27.09
CA GLN A 397 -4.68 -11.09 -26.72
C GLN A 397 -3.28 -10.59 -26.33
N ALA A 398 -2.71 -9.68 -27.12
CA ALA A 398 -1.38 -9.12 -26.86
C ALA A 398 -1.29 -8.36 -25.52
N TYR A 399 -2.35 -7.66 -25.10
CA TYR A 399 -2.41 -7.05 -23.76
C TYR A 399 -2.38 -8.11 -22.66
N VAL A 400 -3.12 -9.21 -22.84
CA VAL A 400 -3.12 -10.30 -21.86
C VAL A 400 -1.76 -10.99 -21.83
N ASP A 401 -1.13 -11.22 -22.99
CA ASP A 401 0.20 -11.83 -23.09
C ASP A 401 1.28 -10.98 -22.41
N GLN A 402 1.25 -9.67 -22.61
CA GLN A 402 2.12 -8.73 -21.90
C GLN A 402 1.88 -8.74 -20.40
N PHE A 403 0.62 -8.65 -19.97
CA PHE A 403 0.28 -8.75 -18.56
C PHE A 403 0.82 -10.05 -17.95
N MET A 404 0.66 -11.17 -18.66
CA MET A 404 1.18 -12.46 -18.22
C MET A 404 2.71 -12.53 -18.21
N GLN A 405 3.39 -11.81 -19.09
CA GLN A 405 4.84 -11.66 -19.06
C GLN A 405 5.28 -10.91 -17.80
N ALA A 406 4.61 -9.80 -17.45
CA ALA A 406 4.87 -9.05 -16.23
C ALA A 406 4.62 -9.90 -14.97
N VAL A 407 3.55 -10.69 -14.98
CA VAL A 407 3.23 -11.63 -13.89
C VAL A 407 4.30 -12.72 -13.74
N LYS A 408 4.73 -13.29 -14.87
CA LYS A 408 5.76 -14.33 -14.91
C LYS A 408 7.12 -13.79 -14.46
N TYR A 409 7.47 -12.58 -14.88
CA TYR A 409 8.73 -11.92 -14.53
C TYR A 409 8.86 -11.78 -13.01
N ALA A 410 7.85 -11.15 -12.38
CA ALA A 410 7.82 -10.99 -10.93
C ALA A 410 7.87 -12.34 -10.20
N SER A 411 7.09 -13.33 -10.65
CA SER A 411 6.94 -14.58 -9.89
C SER A 411 8.07 -15.60 -10.07
N ASN A 412 8.77 -15.60 -11.21
CA ASN A 412 9.78 -16.62 -11.51
C ASN A 412 11.22 -16.15 -11.39
N LYS A 413 11.50 -14.89 -11.72
CA LYS A 413 12.88 -14.39 -11.78
C LYS A 413 13.19 -13.61 -10.52
N GLU A 414 12.40 -12.57 -10.27
CA GLU A 414 12.65 -11.64 -9.19
C GLU A 414 12.27 -12.20 -7.83
N TYR A 415 11.04 -12.68 -7.66
CA TYR A 415 10.55 -13.10 -6.35
C TYR A 415 11.38 -14.22 -5.70
N PRO A 416 11.76 -15.32 -6.39
CA PRO A 416 12.61 -16.36 -5.78
C PRO A 416 14.02 -15.87 -5.45
N GLU A 417 14.62 -15.01 -6.28
CA GLU A 417 15.95 -14.45 -6.07
C GLU A 417 15.97 -13.51 -4.86
N TYR A 418 15.04 -12.56 -4.78
CA TYR A 418 14.90 -11.65 -3.64
C TYR A 418 14.59 -12.39 -2.34
N LYS A 419 13.72 -13.40 -2.42
CA LYS A 419 13.41 -14.26 -1.26
C LYS A 419 14.63 -15.05 -0.79
N ALA A 420 15.46 -15.56 -1.71
CA ALA A 420 16.70 -16.26 -1.36
C ALA A 420 17.73 -15.31 -0.71
N ALA A 421 17.77 -14.05 -1.15
CA ALA A 421 18.61 -13.01 -0.55
C ALA A 421 18.13 -12.53 0.82
N LYS A 422 16.92 -12.94 1.27
CA LYS A 422 16.21 -12.39 2.45
C LYS A 422 15.99 -10.89 2.36
N ASP A 423 15.93 -10.37 1.14
CA ASP A 423 15.78 -8.95 0.84
C ASP A 423 14.36 -8.65 0.35
N LEU A 424 13.37 -9.30 0.98
CA LEU A 424 11.98 -9.19 0.55
C LEU A 424 11.06 -9.11 1.75
N GLU A 425 10.23 -8.07 1.77
CA GLU A 425 9.18 -7.85 2.74
C GLU A 425 7.81 -7.92 2.04
N GLU A 426 6.90 -8.74 2.59
CA GLU A 426 5.52 -8.84 2.09
C GLU A 426 4.57 -8.18 3.08
N ILE A 427 3.88 -7.16 2.60
CA ILE A 427 2.98 -6.33 3.37
C ILE A 427 1.55 -6.71 2.96
N ASP A 428 0.90 -7.55 3.76
CA ASP A 428 -0.52 -7.88 3.56
C ASP A 428 -1.36 -6.62 3.79
N VAL A 429 -1.91 -6.08 2.71
CA VAL A 429 -2.63 -4.82 2.77
C VAL A 429 -3.90 -4.96 3.61
N ASP A 430 -4.61 -6.09 3.57
CA ASP A 430 -5.81 -6.27 4.39
C ASP A 430 -5.48 -6.27 5.89
N TYR A 431 -4.37 -6.92 6.27
CA TYR A 431 -3.91 -6.95 7.65
C TYR A 431 -3.61 -5.53 8.16
N TYR A 432 -2.74 -4.80 7.46
CA TYR A 432 -2.34 -3.45 7.89
C TYR A 432 -3.49 -2.45 7.85
N ARG A 433 -4.41 -2.57 6.88
CA ARG A 433 -5.61 -1.71 6.78
C ARG A 433 -6.61 -1.90 7.91
N SER A 434 -6.45 -2.90 8.78
CA SER A 434 -7.22 -3.01 10.02
C SER A 434 -6.85 -1.96 11.07
N PHE A 435 -5.65 -1.36 10.97
CA PHE A 435 -5.15 -0.37 11.93
C PHE A 435 -4.39 0.82 11.30
N VAL A 436 -4.14 0.79 9.99
CA VAL A 436 -3.60 1.89 9.18
C VAL A 436 -4.73 2.47 8.34
N ARG A 437 -4.99 3.77 8.48
CA ARG A 437 -6.04 4.47 7.72
C ARG A 437 -5.56 4.91 6.34
N PRO A 438 -6.45 4.91 5.33
CA PRO A 438 -6.16 5.60 4.08
C PRO A 438 -5.92 7.08 4.33
N LEU A 439 -4.98 7.65 3.60
CA LEU A 439 -4.85 9.10 3.50
C LEU A 439 -6.07 9.67 2.74
N PRO A 440 -6.57 10.84 3.16
CA PRO A 440 -7.67 11.51 2.46
C PRO A 440 -7.29 11.83 1.01
N PHE A 441 -8.31 11.89 0.16
CA PHE A 441 -8.14 12.41 -1.21
C PHE A 441 -7.71 13.88 -1.15
N GLN A 442 -6.89 14.29 -2.12
CA GLN A 442 -6.36 15.66 -2.23
C GLN A 442 -7.21 16.52 -3.14
#